data_AF-A0A952DVQ8-F1
#
_entry.id   AF-A0A952DVQ8-F1
#
_cell.length_a   1.000
_cell.length_b   1.000
_cell.length_c   1.000
_cell.angle_alpha   90.00
_cell.angle_beta   90.00
_cell.angle_gamma   90.00
#
_symmetry.space_group_name_H-M   'P 1'
#
loop_
_entity.id
_entity.type
_entity.pdbx_description
1 polymer ?
#
loop_
_entity_poly.entity_id
_entity_poly.type
_entity_poly.pdbx_seq_one_letter_code
_entity_poly.pdbx_strand_id
1 'polypeptide(L)'
;MKKQQYVFLILIALILYFLYLIIQYKYKEYKINAHIEVIENTNLKIGESIKDKKLKLDYINTKAYKNKVLKEEQSMKNKGEVVIFITNEDKYNKFSKDNFITETIAPIKEKQVQDNMEIFEKWIYFLFKKDIR
;
A
#
# COMPACT_ATOMS: atom_id res chain seq x y z
N MET A 1 5.86 -78.30 -16.26
CA MET A 1 6.67 -77.18 -16.80
C MET A 1 5.90 -75.87 -17.01
N LYS A 2 4.63 -75.86 -17.48
CA LYS A 2 3.91 -74.59 -17.75
C LYS A 2 3.68 -73.70 -16.51
N LYS A 3 3.36 -74.27 -15.33
CA LYS A 3 3.08 -73.49 -14.09
C LYS A 3 4.24 -72.59 -13.64
N GLN A 4 5.48 -73.05 -13.75
CA GLN A 4 6.66 -72.27 -13.34
C GLN A 4 6.94 -71.09 -14.27
N GLN A 5 6.61 -71.20 -15.56
CA GLN A 5 6.73 -70.10 -16.52
C GLN A 5 5.75 -68.97 -16.22
N TYR A 6 4.53 -69.30 -15.76
CA TYR A 6 3.55 -68.28 -15.33
C TYR A 6 3.99 -67.54 -14.07
N VAL A 7 4.58 -68.24 -13.10
CA VAL A 7 5.14 -67.60 -11.90
C VAL A 7 6.25 -66.63 -12.26
N PHE A 8 7.11 -67.00 -13.22
CA PHE A 8 8.18 -66.13 -13.70
C PHE A 8 7.66 -64.88 -14.44
N LEU A 9 6.62 -65.05 -15.27
CA LEU A 9 5.93 -63.93 -15.94
C LEU A 9 5.28 -62.96 -14.95
N ILE A 10 4.63 -63.48 -13.91
CA ILE A 10 4.05 -62.67 -12.83
C ILE A 10 5.15 -61.89 -12.09
N LEU A 11 6.28 -62.54 -11.80
CA LEU A 11 7.42 -61.89 -11.15
C LEU A 11 7.95 -60.72 -11.99
N ILE A 12 8.10 -60.92 -13.30
CA ILE A 12 8.52 -59.85 -14.23
C ILE A 12 7.53 -58.69 -14.23
N ALA A 13 6.22 -58.99 -14.28
CA ALA A 13 5.19 -57.94 -14.22
C ALA A 13 5.26 -57.15 -12.89
N LEU A 14 5.55 -57.84 -11.79
CA LEU A 14 5.72 -57.24 -10.47
C LEU A 14 6.95 -56.33 -10.41
N ILE A 15 8.07 -56.75 -10.98
CA ILE A 15 9.30 -55.93 -11.08
C ILE A 15 9.04 -54.68 -11.93
N LEU A 16 8.39 -54.83 -13.08
CA LEU A 16 8.02 -53.70 -13.93
C LEU A 16 7.08 -52.72 -13.21
N TYR A 17 6.14 -53.25 -12.42
CA TYR A 17 5.22 -52.43 -11.62
C TYR A 17 5.96 -51.65 -10.53
N PHE A 18 6.90 -52.27 -9.82
CA PHE A 18 7.73 -51.56 -8.85
C PHE A 18 8.62 -50.50 -9.49
N LEU A 19 9.20 -50.79 -10.66
CA LEU A 19 9.97 -49.81 -11.41
C LEU A 19 9.13 -48.60 -11.80
N TYR A 20 7.90 -48.83 -12.28
CA TYR A 20 6.93 -47.77 -12.58
C TYR A 20 6.63 -46.92 -11.34
N LEU A 21 6.38 -47.55 -10.19
CA LEU A 21 6.14 -46.86 -8.92
C LEU A 21 7.31 -45.97 -8.51
N ILE A 22 8.55 -46.47 -8.59
CA ILE A 22 9.76 -45.72 -8.24
C ILE A 22 9.90 -44.49 -9.14
N ILE A 23 9.70 -44.64 -10.45
CA ILE A 23 9.79 -43.52 -11.41
C ILE A 23 8.70 -42.48 -11.12
N GLN A 24 7.46 -42.91 -10.91
CA GLN A 24 6.34 -42.02 -10.56
C GLN A 24 6.60 -41.25 -9.26
N TYR A 25 7.09 -41.94 -8.23
CA TYR A 25 7.42 -41.32 -6.95
C TYR A 25 8.51 -40.26 -7.12
N LYS A 26 9.61 -40.62 -7.78
CA LYS A 26 10.74 -39.70 -8.01
C LYS A 26 10.35 -38.48 -8.84
N TYR A 27 9.47 -38.65 -9.82
CA TYR A 27 8.94 -37.54 -10.61
C TYR A 27 8.10 -36.57 -9.76
N LYS A 28 7.21 -37.12 -8.92
CA LYS A 28 6.39 -36.30 -7.99
C LYS A 28 7.27 -35.57 -6.98
N GLU A 29 8.23 -36.25 -6.40
CA GLU A 29 9.19 -35.69 -5.45
C GLU A 29 9.97 -34.53 -6.07
N TYR A 30 10.49 -34.69 -7.29
CA TYR A 30 11.18 -33.62 -8.00
C TYR A 30 10.29 -32.38 -8.19
N LYS A 31 9.04 -32.58 -8.62
CA LYS A 31 8.08 -31.47 -8.81
C LYS A 31 7.78 -30.77 -7.48
N ILE A 32 7.57 -31.54 -6.41
CA ILE A 32 7.29 -31.00 -5.07
C ILE A 32 8.48 -30.19 -4.57
N ASN A 33 9.71 -30.72 -4.68
CA ASN A 33 10.91 -30.04 -4.22
C ASN A 33 11.15 -28.72 -4.97
N ALA A 34 10.91 -28.70 -6.29
CA ALA A 34 10.98 -27.46 -7.06
C ALA A 34 9.95 -26.42 -6.58
N HIS A 35 8.73 -26.84 -6.24
CA HIS A 35 7.73 -25.94 -5.68
C HIS A 35 8.12 -25.43 -4.28
N ILE A 36 8.71 -26.29 -3.44
CA ILE A 36 9.20 -25.90 -2.12
C ILE A 36 10.30 -24.85 -2.26
N GLU A 37 11.26 -25.04 -3.16
CA GLU A 37 12.35 -24.10 -3.41
C GLU A 37 11.84 -22.73 -3.88
N VAL A 38 10.82 -22.71 -4.75
CA VAL A 38 10.18 -21.47 -5.19
C VAL A 38 9.50 -20.75 -4.02
N ILE A 39 8.79 -21.48 -3.17
CA ILE A 39 8.11 -20.92 -2.00
C ILE A 39 9.13 -20.36 -1.01
N GLU A 40 10.20 -21.10 -0.74
CA GLU A 40 11.27 -20.68 0.16
C GLU A 40 11.96 -19.41 -0.33
N ASN A 41 12.37 -19.37 -1.60
CA ASN A 41 12.94 -18.17 -2.20
C ASN A 41 11.99 -16.97 -2.18
N THR A 42 10.69 -17.21 -2.37
CA THR A 42 9.68 -16.14 -2.30
C THR A 42 9.53 -15.62 -0.87
N ASN A 43 9.50 -16.51 0.12
CA ASN A 43 9.43 -16.14 1.53
C ASN A 43 10.65 -15.34 1.97
N LEU A 44 11.85 -15.72 1.54
CA LEU A 44 13.08 -14.97 1.82
C LEU A 44 13.01 -13.54 1.26
N LYS A 45 12.64 -13.39 -0.02
CA LYS A 45 12.48 -12.07 -0.66
C LYS A 45 11.42 -11.20 0.03
N ILE A 46 10.30 -11.80 0.43
CA ILE A 46 9.25 -11.10 1.16
C ILE A 46 9.77 -10.67 2.54
N GLY A 47 10.50 -11.54 3.24
CA GLY A 47 11.11 -11.22 4.53
C GLY A 47 12.08 -10.04 4.46
N GLU A 48 12.94 -10.00 3.44
CA GLU A 48 13.85 -8.87 3.17
C GLU A 48 13.06 -7.58 2.89
N SER A 49 12.04 -7.64 2.02
CA SER A 49 11.19 -6.50 1.71
C SER A 49 10.46 -5.95 2.94
N ILE A 50 9.97 -6.83 3.83
CA ILE A 50 9.36 -6.44 5.10
C ILE A 50 10.37 -5.72 5.99
N LYS A 51 11.61 -6.25 6.09
CA LYS A 51 12.68 -5.63 6.89
C LYS A 51 13.02 -4.24 6.38
N ASP A 52 13.18 -4.07 5.07
CA ASP A 52 13.51 -2.79 4.45
C ASP A 52 12.38 -1.77 4.61
N LYS A 53 11.13 -2.20 4.41
CA LYS A 53 9.95 -1.36 4.63
C LYS A 53 9.84 -0.93 6.09
N LYS A 54 10.15 -1.82 7.03
CA LYS A 54 10.16 -1.49 8.47
C LYS A 54 11.22 -0.45 8.78
N LEU A 55 12.46 -0.61 8.30
CA LEU A 55 13.52 0.38 8.48
C LEU A 55 13.14 1.74 7.90
N LYS A 56 12.55 1.76 6.71
CA LYS A 56 12.07 2.99 6.07
C LYS A 56 10.93 3.65 6.86
N LEU A 57 9.99 2.85 7.38
CA LEU A 57 8.89 3.35 8.20
C LEU A 57 9.42 3.96 9.50
N ASP A 58 10.37 3.29 10.16
CA ASP A 58 11.00 3.79 11.38
C ASP A 58 11.72 5.12 11.11
N TYR A 59 12.47 5.21 10.00
CA TYR A 59 13.12 6.45 9.57
C TYR A 59 12.12 7.59 9.32
N ILE A 60 11.03 7.32 8.58
CA ILE A 60 9.98 8.31 8.30
C ILE A 60 9.29 8.77 9.60
N ASN A 61 9.14 7.87 10.57
CA ASN A 61 8.52 8.19 11.84
C ASN A 61 9.39 9.06 12.75
N THR A 62 10.69 9.19 12.47
CA THR A 62 11.58 10.04 13.26
C THR A 62 11.14 11.51 13.21
N LYS A 63 11.35 12.23 14.33
CA LYS A 63 11.08 13.67 14.41
C LYS A 63 11.91 14.47 13.41
N ALA A 64 13.13 14.03 13.14
CA ALA A 64 14.04 14.67 12.19
C ALA A 64 13.49 14.62 10.76
N TYR A 65 13.00 13.47 10.31
CA TYR A 65 12.39 13.33 8.99
C TYR A 65 11.10 14.16 8.87
N LYS A 66 10.22 14.10 9.88
CA LYS A 66 8.99 14.90 9.90
C LYS A 66 9.29 16.41 9.83
N ASN A 67 10.27 16.88 10.61
CA ASN A 67 10.70 18.27 10.56
C ASN A 67 11.30 18.65 9.19
N LYS A 68 12.11 17.76 8.60
CA LYS A 68 12.65 17.97 7.24
C LYS A 68 11.53 18.17 6.22
N VAL A 69 10.53 17.29 6.20
CA VAL A 69 9.39 17.38 5.28
C VAL A 69 8.58 18.67 5.50
N LEU A 70 8.32 19.07 6.75
CA LEU A 70 7.60 20.32 7.04
C LEU A 70 8.37 21.56 6.58
N LYS A 71 9.71 21.54 6.69
CA LYS A 71 10.58 22.62 6.21
C LYS A 71 10.62 22.69 4.68
N GLU A 72 10.72 21.53 4.01
CA GLU A 72 10.80 21.45 2.54
C GLU A 72 9.46 21.75 1.86
N GLU A 73 8.37 21.13 2.33
CA GLU A 73 7.06 21.20 1.64
C GLU A 73 6.22 22.40 2.07
N GLN A 74 6.27 22.77 3.36
CA GLN A 74 5.38 23.79 3.93
C GLN A 74 6.12 25.07 4.30
N SER A 75 7.42 25.17 3.98
CA SER A 75 8.30 26.30 4.36
C SER A 75 8.22 26.66 5.85
N MET A 76 7.86 25.69 6.69
CA MET A 76 7.76 25.89 8.13
C MET A 76 9.16 26.06 8.73
N LYS A 77 9.27 26.81 9.82
CA LYS A 77 10.55 27.04 10.50
C LYS A 77 10.41 26.83 11.99
N ASN A 78 11.50 26.40 12.63
CA ASN A 78 11.51 26.31 14.07
C ASN A 78 11.65 27.71 14.70
N LYS A 79 11.22 27.84 15.95
CA LYS A 79 11.31 29.10 16.70
C LYS A 79 12.78 29.53 16.82
N GLY A 80 13.10 30.73 16.31
CA GLY A 80 14.46 31.28 16.29
C GLY A 80 15.21 31.13 14.96
N GLU A 81 14.63 30.46 13.96
CA GLU A 81 15.24 30.34 12.62
C GLU A 81 14.81 31.49 11.68
N VAL A 82 15.74 31.91 10.81
CA VAL A 82 15.51 32.90 9.74
C VAL A 82 15.50 32.15 8.41
N VAL A 83 14.39 32.27 7.65
CA VAL A 83 14.24 31.65 6.33
C VAL A 83 14.57 32.71 5.28
N ILE A 84 15.54 32.42 4.41
CA ILE A 84 15.94 33.29 3.30
C ILE A 84 15.47 32.63 2.01
N PHE A 85 14.53 33.25 1.31
CA PHE A 85 14.11 32.81 -0.01
C PHE A 85 15.04 33.41 -1.07
N ILE A 86 15.89 32.59 -1.65
CA ILE A 86 16.78 33.00 -2.74
C ILE A 86 15.99 32.87 -4.05
N THR A 87 15.32 33.94 -4.45
CA THR A 87 14.66 34.03 -5.77
C THR A 87 15.43 35.00 -6.67
N ASN A 88 15.48 34.71 -7.98
CA ASN A 88 15.94 35.68 -8.98
C ASN A 88 14.95 36.86 -9.04
N GLU A 89 15.44 38.10 -9.18
CA GLU A 89 14.67 39.34 -8.99
C GLU A 89 13.34 39.39 -9.78
N ASP A 90 13.28 38.70 -10.92
CA ASP A 90 12.11 38.63 -11.80
C ASP A 90 10.92 37.83 -11.23
N LYS A 91 11.17 36.85 -10.33
CA LYS A 91 10.10 36.05 -9.70
C LYS A 91 9.61 36.64 -8.38
N TYR A 92 10.36 37.55 -7.77
CA TYR A 92 10.01 38.20 -6.50
C TYR A 92 8.83 39.17 -6.67
N ASN A 93 8.77 39.88 -7.79
CA ASN A 93 7.73 40.88 -8.05
C ASN A 93 6.32 40.34 -8.28
N LYS A 94 6.14 39.03 -8.50
CA LYS A 94 4.80 38.42 -8.65
C LYS A 94 4.15 38.06 -7.30
N PHE A 95 4.93 37.99 -6.22
CA PHE A 95 4.45 37.61 -4.89
C PHE A 95 4.68 38.68 -3.81
N SER A 96 5.47 39.73 -4.09
CA SER A 96 5.75 40.81 -3.12
C SER A 96 5.06 42.15 -3.39
N LYS A 97 4.27 42.27 -4.46
CA LYS A 97 3.42 43.45 -4.71
C LYS A 97 1.96 43.06 -4.78
N ASP A 98 1.42 42.55 -3.68
CA ASP A 98 0.02 42.79 -3.37
C ASP A 98 -0.03 43.62 -2.10
N ASN A 99 -0.59 44.81 -2.23
CA ASN A 99 -0.83 45.72 -1.13
C ASN A 99 -1.63 44.98 -0.06
N PHE A 100 -1.13 45.00 1.18
CA PHE A 100 -1.95 44.67 2.34
C PHE A 100 -3.03 45.75 2.49
N ILE A 101 -4.09 45.64 1.69
CA ILE A 101 -5.40 46.10 2.10
C ILE A 101 -5.87 45.00 3.04
N THR A 102 -5.89 45.28 4.34
CA THR A 102 -6.74 44.52 5.26
C THR A 102 -8.19 44.72 4.84
N GLU A 103 -8.62 43.98 3.82
CA GLU A 103 -10.01 43.62 3.70
C GLU A 103 -10.29 42.68 4.87
N THR A 104 -10.95 43.20 5.90
CA THR A 104 -11.69 42.37 6.83
C THR A 104 -12.61 41.49 5.99
N ILE A 105 -12.22 40.24 5.79
CA ILE A 105 -13.03 39.22 5.16
C ILE A 105 -14.27 39.08 6.06
N ALA A 106 -15.39 39.68 5.66
CA ALA A 106 -16.67 39.38 6.28
C ALA A 106 -16.84 37.87 6.22
N PRO A 107 -17.23 37.20 7.31
CA PRO A 107 -17.31 35.75 7.33
C PRO A 107 -18.19 35.29 6.17
N ILE A 108 -17.62 34.46 5.29
CA ILE A 108 -18.38 33.78 4.26
C ILE A 108 -19.41 32.93 5.02
N LYS A 109 -20.67 33.38 5.03
CA LYS A 109 -21.77 32.51 5.44
C LYS A 109 -21.81 31.37 4.43
N GLU A 110 -21.31 30.21 4.82
CA GLU A 110 -21.58 28.97 4.13
C GLU A 110 -23.10 28.86 3.97
N LYS A 111 -23.60 28.85 2.72
CA LYS A 111 -25.00 28.57 2.45
C LYS A 111 -25.28 27.17 2.99
N GLN A 112 -25.98 27.11 4.11
CA GLN A 112 -26.40 25.84 4.66
C GLN A 112 -27.41 25.23 3.68
N VAL A 113 -27.39 23.91 3.50
CA VAL A 113 -28.30 23.19 2.56
C VAL A 113 -29.78 23.56 2.81
N GLN A 114 -30.09 24.01 4.02
CA GLN A 114 -31.39 24.49 4.51
C GLN A 114 -31.85 25.81 3.87
N ASP A 115 -30.97 26.66 3.33
CA ASP A 115 -31.37 27.97 2.80
C ASP A 115 -32.29 27.85 1.57
N ASN A 116 -32.19 26.73 0.84
CA ASN A 116 -33.01 26.42 -0.33
C ASN A 116 -34.15 25.40 -0.02
N MET A 117 -34.55 25.21 1.24
CA MET A 117 -35.64 24.29 1.64
C MET A 117 -36.92 25.05 2.00
N GLU A 118 -38.08 24.49 1.66
CA GLU A 118 -39.35 24.99 2.17
C GLU A 118 -39.46 24.77 3.69
N ILE A 119 -40.33 25.54 4.38
CA ILE A 119 -40.45 25.51 5.84
C ILE A 119 -40.71 24.08 6.35
N PHE A 120 -41.52 23.29 5.64
CA PHE A 120 -41.84 21.92 6.02
C PHE A 120 -40.63 20.98 5.93
N GLU A 121 -39.83 21.10 4.87
CA GLU A 121 -38.63 20.29 4.64
C GLU A 121 -37.55 20.55 5.71
N LYS A 122 -37.44 21.79 6.19
CA LYS A 122 -36.54 22.17 7.30
C LYS A 122 -36.87 21.43 8.59
N TRP A 123 -38.15 21.30 8.92
CA TRP A 123 -38.59 20.58 10.11
C TRP A 123 -38.27 19.09 10.04
N ILE A 124 -38.45 18.48 8.87
CA ILE A 124 -38.14 17.07 8.69
C ILE A 124 -36.62 16.83 8.72
N TYR A 125 -35.84 17.71 8.09
CA TYR A 125 -34.38 17.65 8.17
C TYR A 125 -33.88 17.78 9.61
N PHE A 126 -34.48 18.67 10.41
CA PHE A 126 -34.10 18.86 11.81
C PHE A 126 -34.40 17.62 12.68
N LEU A 127 -35.55 16.98 12.47
CA LEU A 127 -35.98 15.83 13.27
C LEU A 127 -35.29 14.52 12.86
N PHE A 128 -35.02 14.33 11.57
CA PHE A 128 -34.56 13.04 11.05
C PHE A 128 -33.19 13.07 10.39
N LYS A 129 -32.55 14.25 10.30
CA LYS A 129 -31.27 14.48 9.57
C LYS A 129 -31.25 13.88 8.17
N LYS A 130 -32.42 13.80 7.53
CA LYS A 130 -32.63 13.21 6.22
C LYS A 130 -33.08 14.30 5.26
N ASP A 131 -32.38 14.42 4.14
CA ASP A 131 -32.80 15.28 3.03
C ASP A 131 -33.89 14.55 2.23
N ILE A 132 -34.98 15.24 1.92
CA ILE A 132 -36.17 14.70 1.24
C ILE A 132 -36.44 15.44 -0.07
N ARG A 133 -35.50 16.29 -0.50
CA ARG A 133 -35.45 16.70 -1.91
C ARG A 133 -35.39 15.50 -2.85
#